data_AF-A0A970KVR5-F1
#
_entry.id   AF-A0A970KVR5-F1
#
_cell.length_a   1.000
_cell.length_b   1.000
_cell.length_c   1.000
_cell.angle_alpha   90.00
_cell.angle_beta   90.00
_cell.angle_gamma   90.00
#
_symmetry.space_group_name_H-M   'P 1'
#
loop_
_entity.id
_entity.type
_entity.pdbx_description
1 polymer ?
#
loop_
_entity_poly.entity_id
_entity_poly.type
_entity_poly.pdbx_seq_one_letter_code
_entity_poly.pdbx_strand_id
1 'polypeptide(L)'
;MVDLKAKSKRHLVINGLIFLILLFKLSHLINFRHWYLADTSSKYKRPKLTILIEVDKKQLSLIDRENEQVIKSYVIATGKPDSPTPLGTFKIIEKAKWGEGFGTRWLGLNVPWGIYGIHGTNQPYSIGGNVSAGCVRMCNSDVEDLYERVAIDTPVVIINGDFGPFGQGFRTLKPGDRGADVLEVQKRLSRLGFYTSSLDGIYGEGMKQALIDFLKSRNIPLADKIDERIYRELGIILMD
;
A
#
# COMPACT_ATOMS: atom_id res chain seq x y z
N MET A 1 -5.52 -30.28 82.51
CA MET A 1 -4.51 -29.52 81.73
C MET A 1 -4.22 -30.25 80.42
N VAL A 2 -5.27 -30.47 79.62
CA VAL A 2 -5.20 -31.12 78.32
C VAL A 2 -5.84 -30.16 77.31
N ASP A 3 -5.13 -29.95 76.21
CA ASP A 3 -5.65 -29.50 74.91
C ASP A 3 -5.62 -28.04 74.44
N LEU A 4 -4.72 -27.20 74.95
CA LEU A 4 -4.45 -25.89 74.31
C LEU A 4 -3.49 -25.99 73.10
N LYS A 5 -2.57 -26.96 73.07
CA LYS A 5 -1.60 -27.15 71.96
C LYS A 5 -2.24 -27.76 70.70
N ALA A 6 -3.26 -28.62 70.80
CA ALA A 6 -3.89 -29.19 69.61
C ALA A 6 -4.81 -28.19 68.91
N LYS A 7 -5.46 -27.29 69.66
CA LYS A 7 -6.32 -26.23 69.10
C LYS A 7 -5.51 -25.24 68.25
N SER A 8 -4.33 -24.82 68.71
CA SER A 8 -3.39 -23.96 67.98
C SER A 8 -2.88 -24.59 66.68
N LYS A 9 -2.46 -25.87 66.71
CA LYS A 9 -2.02 -26.60 65.50
C LYS A 9 -3.15 -26.77 64.48
N ARG A 10 -4.38 -27.04 64.93
CA ARG A 10 -5.56 -27.13 64.04
C ARG A 10 -5.86 -25.79 63.36
N HIS A 11 -5.78 -24.67 64.07
CA HIS A 11 -5.96 -23.34 63.45
C HIS A 11 -4.88 -23.00 62.42
N LEU A 12 -3.61 -23.36 62.68
CA LEU A 12 -2.52 -23.13 61.73
C LEU A 12 -2.68 -23.97 60.44
N VAL A 13 -3.11 -25.22 60.56
CA VAL A 13 -3.38 -26.11 59.42
C VAL A 13 -4.58 -25.62 58.61
N ILE A 14 -5.66 -25.18 59.27
CA ILE A 14 -6.85 -24.62 58.61
C ILE A 14 -6.51 -23.33 57.85
N ASN A 15 -5.76 -22.42 58.46
CA ASN A 15 -5.34 -21.18 57.80
C ASN A 15 -4.39 -21.44 56.62
N GLY A 16 -3.48 -22.40 56.75
CA GLY A 16 -2.62 -22.84 55.65
C GLY A 16 -3.40 -23.44 54.47
N LEU A 17 -4.44 -24.23 54.75
CA LEU A 17 -5.31 -24.82 53.72
C LEU A 17 -6.16 -23.77 53.01
N ILE A 18 -6.71 -22.79 53.75
CA ILE A 18 -7.44 -21.65 53.18
C ILE A 18 -6.53 -20.84 52.26
N PHE A 19 -5.28 -20.57 52.69
CA PHE A 19 -4.31 -19.86 51.88
C PHE A 19 -3.95 -20.61 50.59
N LEU A 20 -3.79 -21.94 50.66
CA LEU A 20 -3.55 -22.78 49.48
C LEU A 20 -4.72 -22.75 48.49
N ILE A 21 -5.96 -22.80 48.99
CA ILE A 21 -7.18 -22.69 48.18
C ILE A 21 -7.26 -21.30 47.52
N LEU A 22 -6.90 -20.23 48.23
CA LEU A 22 -6.85 -18.88 47.68
C LEU A 22 -5.79 -18.74 46.58
N LEU A 23 -4.59 -19.31 46.77
CA LEU A 23 -3.55 -19.34 45.75
C LEU A 23 -3.97 -20.14 44.50
N PHE A 24 -4.65 -21.28 44.69
CA PHE A 24 -5.19 -22.08 43.59
C PHE A 24 -6.29 -21.33 42.83
N LYS A 25 -7.20 -20.65 43.53
CA LYS A 25 -8.21 -19.79 42.90
C LYS A 25 -7.57 -18.62 42.15
N LEU A 26 -6.53 -18.00 42.71
CA LEU A 26 -5.83 -16.89 42.09
C LEU A 26 -5.08 -17.33 40.82
N SER A 27 -4.37 -18.46 40.86
CA SER A 27 -3.69 -19.00 39.68
C SER A 27 -4.68 -19.41 38.60
N HIS A 28 -5.83 -19.99 38.98
CA HIS A 28 -6.88 -20.35 38.04
C HIS A 28 -7.52 -19.10 37.40
N LEU A 29 -7.73 -18.03 38.16
CA LEU A 29 -8.19 -16.73 37.63
C LEU A 29 -7.17 -16.09 36.68
N ILE A 30 -5.88 -16.12 37.03
CA ILE A 30 -4.81 -15.57 36.19
C ILE A 30 -4.73 -16.34 34.87
N ASN A 31 -4.78 -17.68 34.92
CA ASN A 31 -4.79 -18.54 33.74
C ASN A 31 -6.04 -18.33 32.89
N PHE A 32 -7.22 -18.22 33.51
CA PHE A 32 -8.48 -17.94 32.81
C PHE A 32 -8.45 -16.57 32.12
N ARG A 33 -7.90 -15.55 32.79
CA ARG A 33 -7.77 -14.20 32.23
C ARG A 33 -6.76 -14.16 31.07
N HIS A 34 -5.64 -14.88 31.19
CA HIS A 34 -4.68 -15.02 30.09
C HIS A 34 -5.28 -15.74 28.88
N TRP A 35 -6.00 -16.84 29.11
CA TRP A 35 -6.69 -17.58 28.05
C TRP A 35 -7.79 -16.74 27.39
N TYR A 36 -8.60 -16.03 28.18
CA TYR A 36 -9.66 -15.16 27.67
C TYR A 36 -9.11 -13.97 26.86
N LEU A 37 -8.00 -13.36 27.29
CA LEU A 37 -7.33 -12.29 26.54
C LEU A 37 -6.65 -12.80 25.26
N ALA A 38 -6.10 -14.01 25.27
CA ALA A 38 -5.53 -14.64 24.08
C ALA A 38 -6.60 -15.04 23.05
N ASP A 39 -7.72 -15.63 23.49
CA ASP A 39 -8.86 -15.99 22.64
C ASP A 39 -9.53 -14.76 22.01
N THR A 40 -9.74 -13.71 22.80
CA THR A 40 -10.30 -12.45 22.28
C THR A 40 -9.36 -11.72 21.31
N SER A 41 -8.04 -11.82 21.50
CA SER A 41 -7.05 -11.25 20.57
C SER A 41 -6.91 -12.02 19.27
N SER A 42 -7.05 -13.35 19.27
CA SER A 42 -6.91 -14.17 18.06
C SER A 42 -8.17 -14.12 17.19
N LYS A 43 -9.35 -14.05 17.82
CA LYS A 43 -10.66 -14.06 17.17
C LYS A 43 -11.00 -12.78 16.40
N TYR A 44 -10.26 -11.69 16.61
CA TYR A 44 -10.52 -10.37 16.00
C TYR A 44 -9.31 -9.73 15.32
N LYS A 45 -8.28 -10.50 14.99
CA LYS A 45 -7.17 -9.98 14.20
C LYS A 45 -7.65 -9.77 12.76
N ARG A 46 -8.00 -8.53 12.40
CA ARG A 46 -8.41 -8.20 11.02
C ARG A 46 -7.27 -8.59 10.07
N PRO A 47 -7.58 -9.22 8.92
CA PRO A 47 -6.55 -9.61 7.97
C PRO A 47 -5.78 -8.39 7.50
N LYS A 48 -4.46 -8.54 7.33
CA LYS A 48 -3.60 -7.47 6.81
C LYS A 48 -3.71 -7.46 5.30
N LEU A 49 -4.72 -6.74 4.81
CA LEU A 49 -5.02 -6.70 3.38
C LEU A 49 -4.05 -5.79 2.61
N THR A 50 -3.76 -6.18 1.38
CA THR A 50 -3.13 -5.34 0.35
C THR A 50 -3.90 -5.46 -0.94
N ILE A 51 -4.03 -4.34 -1.65
CA ILE A 51 -4.50 -4.31 -3.03
C ILE A 51 -3.28 -4.40 -3.95
N LEU A 52 -3.28 -5.35 -4.88
CA LEU A 52 -2.37 -5.41 -6.03
C LEU A 52 -3.16 -5.07 -7.29
N ILE A 53 -2.66 -4.12 -8.08
CA ILE A 53 -3.21 -3.75 -9.38
C ILE A 53 -2.16 -4.05 -10.44
N GLU A 54 -2.53 -4.89 -11.39
CA GLU A 54 -1.74 -5.25 -12.56
C GLU A 54 -2.37 -4.59 -13.77
N VAL A 55 -1.77 -3.46 -14.19
CA VAL A 55 -2.33 -2.58 -15.23
C VAL A 55 -2.41 -3.29 -16.57
N ASP A 56 -1.37 -4.03 -16.94
CA ASP A 56 -1.29 -4.84 -18.17
C ASP A 56 -2.37 -5.94 -18.20
N LYS A 57 -2.60 -6.61 -17.05
CA LYS A 57 -3.59 -7.69 -16.92
C LYS A 57 -5.02 -7.19 -16.68
N LYS A 58 -5.22 -5.88 -16.50
CA LYS A 58 -6.53 -5.28 -16.17
C LYS A 58 -7.17 -5.94 -14.95
N GLN A 59 -6.34 -6.23 -13.95
CA GLN A 59 -6.76 -6.95 -12.75
C GLN A 59 -6.41 -6.19 -11.48
N LEU A 60 -7.36 -6.16 -10.55
CA LEU A 60 -7.15 -5.79 -9.15
C LEU A 60 -7.35 -7.04 -8.28
N SER A 61 -6.37 -7.37 -7.47
CA SER A 61 -6.39 -8.51 -6.54
C SER A 61 -6.26 -8.04 -5.10
N LEU A 62 -7.17 -8.51 -4.25
CA LEU A 62 -7.13 -8.28 -2.80
C LEU A 62 -6.44 -9.46 -2.13
N ILE A 63 -5.31 -9.19 -1.48
CA ILE A 63 -4.40 -10.20 -0.93
C ILE A 63 -4.40 -10.12 0.60
N ASP A 64 -4.55 -11.26 1.27
CA ASP A 64 -4.23 -11.39 2.70
C ASP A 64 -2.73 -11.62 2.87
N ARG A 65 -2.03 -10.66 3.46
CA ARG A 65 -0.59 -10.76 3.69
C ARG A 65 -0.19 -11.73 4.79
N GLU A 66 -1.10 -12.08 5.70
CA GLU A 66 -0.76 -13.02 6.78
C GLU A 66 -0.83 -14.46 6.28
N ASN A 67 -1.72 -14.75 5.33
CA ASN A 67 -1.94 -16.09 4.79
C ASN A 67 -1.44 -16.26 3.34
N GLU A 68 -0.84 -15.22 2.75
CA GLU A 68 -0.33 -15.18 1.37
C GLU A 68 -1.36 -15.59 0.31
N GLN A 69 -2.63 -15.31 0.58
CA GLN A 69 -3.76 -15.75 -0.23
C GLN A 69 -4.40 -14.59 -1.00
N VAL A 70 -4.71 -14.81 -2.28
CA VAL A 70 -5.64 -13.96 -3.01
C VAL A 70 -7.07 -14.23 -2.53
N ILE A 71 -7.68 -13.25 -1.87
CA ILE A 71 -9.06 -13.32 -1.36
C ILE A 71 -10.05 -13.14 -2.52
N LYS A 72 -9.77 -12.17 -3.40
CA LYS A 72 -10.66 -11.78 -4.48
C LYS A 72 -9.88 -11.11 -5.61
N SER A 73 -10.35 -11.31 -6.84
CA SER A 73 -9.86 -10.59 -8.02
C SER A 73 -11.04 -9.95 -8.75
N TYR A 74 -10.79 -8.78 -9.34
CA TYR A 74 -11.76 -7.97 -10.06
C TYR A 74 -11.17 -7.51 -11.39
N VAL A 75 -12.02 -7.42 -12.41
CA VAL A 75 -11.64 -6.80 -13.70
C VAL A 75 -11.74 -5.29 -13.55
N ILE A 76 -10.75 -4.57 -14.06
CA ILE A 76 -10.66 -3.12 -13.94
C ILE A 76 -10.44 -2.44 -15.30
N ALA A 77 -10.77 -1.16 -15.39
CA ALA A 77 -10.25 -0.28 -16.43
C ALA A 77 -9.13 0.61 -15.86
N THR A 78 -8.15 0.93 -16.71
CA THR A 78 -7.00 1.75 -16.34
C THR A 78 -6.88 2.99 -17.22
N GLY A 79 -5.88 3.82 -16.92
CA GLY A 79 -5.55 5.02 -17.67
C GLY A 79 -5.21 4.73 -19.13
N LYS A 80 -5.44 5.73 -19.98
CA LYS A 80 -4.96 5.74 -21.37
C LYS A 80 -3.43 5.88 -21.42
N PRO A 81 -2.78 5.55 -22.55
CA PRO A 81 -1.33 5.75 -22.69
C PRO A 81 -0.84 7.19 -22.44
N ASP A 82 -1.65 8.19 -22.77
CA ASP A 82 -1.36 9.63 -22.56
C ASP A 82 -1.68 10.12 -21.14
N SER A 83 -2.40 9.33 -20.36
CA SER A 83 -2.83 9.61 -18.99
C SER A 83 -2.81 8.32 -18.15
N PRO A 84 -1.62 7.70 -18.01
CA PRO A 84 -1.52 6.34 -17.48
C PRO A 84 -1.88 6.28 -15.99
N THR A 85 -2.30 5.09 -15.56
CA THR A 85 -2.48 4.82 -14.13
C THR A 85 -1.12 4.92 -13.42
N PRO A 86 -1.05 5.59 -12.25
CA PRO A 86 0.21 5.80 -11.54
C PRO A 86 0.77 4.47 -11.06
N LEU A 87 2.03 4.20 -11.37
CA LEU A 87 2.73 3.00 -10.91
C LEU A 87 3.51 3.29 -9.63
N GLY A 88 3.59 2.30 -8.75
CA GLY A 88 4.29 2.43 -7.47
C GLY A 88 3.51 1.84 -6.30
N THR A 89 3.89 2.25 -5.10
CA THR A 89 3.25 1.81 -3.86
C THR A 89 2.61 2.99 -3.17
N PHE A 90 1.31 2.87 -2.93
CA PHE A 90 0.43 3.88 -2.37
C PHE A 90 -0.38 3.29 -1.21
N LYS A 91 -1.26 4.10 -0.65
CA LYS A 91 -2.25 3.71 0.35
C LYS A 91 -3.58 4.38 0.07
N ILE A 92 -4.65 3.75 0.54
CA ILE A 92 -5.97 4.39 0.60
C ILE A 92 -5.93 5.47 1.69
N ILE A 93 -6.18 6.72 1.31
CA ILE A 93 -6.23 7.87 2.24
C ILE A 93 -7.63 8.47 2.36
N GLU A 94 -8.55 8.07 1.51
CA GLU A 94 -9.91 8.58 1.49
C GLU A 94 -10.89 7.50 1.08
N LYS A 95 -12.08 7.54 1.68
CA LYS A 95 -13.21 6.68 1.32
C LYS A 95 -14.48 7.52 1.28
N ALA A 96 -15.18 7.51 0.16
CA ALA A 96 -16.45 8.23 0.02
C ALA A 96 -17.48 7.39 -0.76
N LYS A 97 -18.76 7.60 -0.44
CA LYS A 97 -19.86 7.24 -1.34
C LYS A 97 -20.00 8.38 -2.36
N TRP A 98 -20.03 8.05 -3.64
CA TRP A 98 -20.10 9.03 -4.74
C TRP A 98 -21.27 8.67 -5.67
N GLY A 99 -21.53 9.52 -6.67
CA GLY A 99 -22.38 9.22 -7.82
C GLY A 99 -21.73 9.54 -9.17
N GLU A 100 -22.56 9.86 -10.18
CA GLU A 100 -22.10 10.39 -11.47
C GLU A 100 -20.97 9.57 -12.12
N GLY A 101 -19.93 10.24 -12.64
CA GLY A 101 -18.81 9.61 -13.35
C GLY A 101 -17.89 8.73 -12.49
N PHE A 102 -17.90 8.91 -11.17
CA PHE A 102 -17.11 8.10 -10.24
C PHE A 102 -17.86 6.85 -9.75
N GLY A 103 -19.12 6.68 -10.15
CA GLY A 103 -19.95 5.57 -9.72
C GLY A 103 -20.24 5.61 -8.21
N THR A 104 -20.49 4.45 -7.60
CA THR A 104 -21.08 4.40 -6.26
C THR A 104 -20.11 4.57 -5.10
N ARG A 105 -18.80 4.36 -5.32
CA ARG A 105 -17.75 4.46 -4.29
C ARG A 105 -16.46 5.06 -4.86
N TRP A 106 -15.75 5.77 -3.99
CA TRP A 106 -14.43 6.35 -4.21
C TRP A 106 -13.45 5.88 -3.13
N LEU A 107 -12.27 5.44 -3.55
CA LEU A 107 -11.12 5.11 -2.71
C LEU A 107 -9.92 5.94 -3.19
N GLY A 108 -9.65 7.07 -2.52
CA GLY A 108 -8.58 7.99 -2.88
C GLY A 108 -7.20 7.47 -2.49
N LEU A 109 -6.21 7.67 -3.36
CA LEU A 109 -4.82 7.23 -3.20
C LEU A 109 -3.87 8.41 -2.94
N ASN A 110 -2.83 8.18 -2.13
CA ASN A 110 -1.80 9.19 -1.83
C ASN A 110 -0.73 9.35 -2.93
N VAL A 111 -1.16 9.52 -4.17
CA VAL A 111 -0.23 9.74 -5.30
C VAL A 111 0.31 11.18 -5.23
N PRO A 112 1.63 11.40 -5.16
CA PRO A 112 2.17 12.74 -4.86
C PRO A 112 1.99 13.76 -5.99
N TRP A 113 1.78 13.31 -7.23
CA TRP A 113 1.69 14.19 -8.40
C TRP A 113 0.27 14.48 -8.90
N GLY A 114 -0.77 13.98 -8.23
CA GLY A 114 -2.16 14.24 -8.62
C GLY A 114 -3.21 13.49 -7.82
N ILE A 115 -4.47 13.72 -8.17
CA ILE A 115 -5.62 13.06 -7.55
C ILE A 115 -5.91 11.78 -8.33
N TYR A 116 -5.73 10.64 -7.67
CA TYR A 116 -5.98 9.33 -8.24
C TYR A 116 -6.76 8.48 -7.24
N GLY A 117 -7.57 7.57 -7.76
CA GLY A 117 -8.40 6.70 -6.94
C GLY A 117 -8.79 5.42 -7.64
N ILE A 118 -9.30 4.49 -6.85
CA ILE A 118 -10.06 3.33 -7.31
C ILE A 118 -11.54 3.67 -7.11
N HIS A 119 -12.34 3.60 -8.17
CA HIS A 119 -13.74 4.04 -8.10
C HIS A 119 -14.64 3.24 -9.04
N GLY A 120 -15.95 3.40 -8.86
CA GLY A 120 -16.98 2.81 -9.73
C GLY A 120 -17.02 3.46 -11.11
N THR A 121 -18.09 3.26 -11.87
CA THR A 121 -18.28 3.95 -13.15
C THR A 121 -19.75 4.00 -13.55
N ASN A 122 -20.16 5.05 -14.26
CA ASN A 122 -21.44 5.09 -14.98
C ASN A 122 -21.34 4.55 -16.42
N GLN A 123 -20.13 4.13 -16.83
CA GLN A 123 -19.84 3.51 -18.13
C GLN A 123 -19.33 2.08 -17.93
N PRO A 124 -20.19 1.12 -17.56
CA PRO A 124 -19.76 -0.25 -17.23
C PRO A 124 -19.07 -0.97 -18.41
N TYR A 125 -19.45 -0.64 -19.65
CA TYR A 125 -18.79 -1.15 -20.86
C TYR A 125 -17.33 -0.74 -21.02
N SER A 126 -16.85 0.22 -20.22
CA SER A 126 -15.45 0.69 -20.25
C SER A 126 -14.49 -0.21 -19.45
N ILE A 127 -15.03 -1.10 -18.61
CA ILE A 127 -14.25 -2.04 -17.79
C ILE A 127 -13.47 -3.02 -18.67
N GLY A 128 -12.21 -3.27 -18.32
CA GLY A 128 -11.25 -4.04 -19.13
C GLY A 128 -10.43 -3.21 -20.12
N GLY A 129 -10.75 -1.92 -20.31
CA GLY A 129 -10.05 -1.03 -21.26
C GLY A 129 -9.01 -0.09 -20.65
N ASN A 130 -8.24 0.58 -21.52
CA ASN A 130 -7.40 1.76 -21.21
C ASN A 130 -8.19 3.03 -21.58
N VAL A 131 -8.97 3.56 -20.66
CA VAL A 131 -10.05 4.52 -20.97
C VAL A 131 -10.15 5.70 -20.01
N SER A 132 -9.60 5.58 -18.80
CA SER A 132 -9.67 6.64 -17.80
C SER A 132 -8.57 7.67 -18.00
N ALA A 133 -8.62 8.77 -17.24
CA ALA A 133 -7.54 9.75 -17.13
C ALA A 133 -6.49 9.35 -16.06
N GLY A 134 -6.35 8.05 -15.78
CA GLY A 134 -5.37 7.48 -14.85
C GLY A 134 -5.97 6.78 -13.64
N CYS A 135 -7.19 7.14 -13.21
CA CYS A 135 -7.88 6.43 -12.13
C CYS A 135 -8.22 4.97 -12.50
N VAL A 136 -8.31 4.10 -11.50
CA VAL A 136 -8.74 2.71 -11.70
C VAL A 136 -10.26 2.63 -11.61
N ARG A 137 -10.90 2.17 -12.68
CA ARG A 137 -12.37 2.02 -12.73
C ARG A 137 -12.75 0.57 -12.47
N MET A 138 -13.82 0.37 -11.71
CA MET A 138 -14.41 -0.93 -11.39
C MET A 138 -15.91 -0.91 -11.72
N CYS A 139 -16.51 -2.08 -11.93
CA CYS A 139 -17.96 -2.22 -11.87
C CYS A 139 -18.47 -1.73 -10.50
N ASN A 140 -19.66 -1.11 -10.46
CA ASN A 140 -20.19 -0.55 -9.20
C ASN A 140 -20.37 -1.62 -8.11
N SER A 141 -20.82 -2.83 -8.47
CA SER A 141 -20.91 -3.94 -7.52
C SER A 141 -19.55 -4.33 -6.94
N ASP A 142 -18.51 -4.29 -7.76
CA ASP A 142 -17.17 -4.74 -7.40
C ASP A 142 -16.46 -3.72 -6.52
N VAL A 143 -16.60 -2.42 -6.80
CA VAL A 143 -16.06 -1.37 -5.93
C VAL A 143 -16.80 -1.32 -4.60
N GLU A 144 -18.10 -1.64 -4.56
CA GLU A 144 -18.86 -1.75 -3.32
C GLU A 144 -18.35 -2.90 -2.44
N ASP A 145 -18.13 -4.07 -3.03
CA ASP A 145 -17.52 -5.20 -2.32
C ASP A 145 -16.10 -4.86 -1.82
N LEU A 146 -15.25 -4.27 -2.67
CA LEU A 146 -13.92 -3.84 -2.27
C LEU A 146 -13.98 -2.81 -1.14
N TYR A 147 -14.89 -1.83 -1.24
CA TYR A 147 -15.06 -0.76 -0.26
C TYR A 147 -15.39 -1.31 1.13
N GLU A 148 -16.21 -2.34 1.26
CA GLU A 148 -16.51 -2.91 2.59
C GLU A 148 -15.33 -3.71 3.18
N ARG A 149 -14.40 -4.19 2.34
CA ARG A 149 -13.27 -5.03 2.78
C ARG A 149 -12.07 -4.25 3.25
N VAL A 150 -11.76 -3.12 2.60
CA VAL A 150 -10.50 -2.38 2.83
C VAL A 150 -10.67 -1.20 3.78
N ALA A 151 -9.64 -0.89 4.55
CA ALA A 151 -9.61 0.29 5.43
C ALA A 151 -8.78 1.43 4.83
N ILE A 152 -8.90 2.64 5.41
CA ILE A 152 -7.84 3.65 5.28
C ILE A 152 -6.51 3.03 5.69
N ASP A 153 -5.42 3.49 5.07
CA ASP A 153 -4.06 2.95 5.16
C ASP A 153 -3.82 1.57 4.54
N THR A 154 -4.84 0.94 3.93
CA THR A 154 -4.63 -0.29 3.15
C THR A 154 -3.60 -0.03 2.05
N PRO A 155 -2.48 -0.78 1.99
CA PRO A 155 -1.49 -0.63 0.95
C PRO A 155 -2.05 -0.98 -0.42
N VAL A 156 -1.67 -0.19 -1.43
CA VAL A 156 -2.05 -0.37 -2.83
C VAL A 156 -0.76 -0.41 -3.66
N VAL A 157 -0.48 -1.54 -4.29
CA VAL A 157 0.68 -1.72 -5.17
C VAL A 157 0.17 -1.73 -6.61
N ILE A 158 0.69 -0.85 -7.45
CA ILE A 158 0.30 -0.73 -8.86
C ILE A 158 1.51 -1.00 -9.73
N ILE A 159 1.44 -2.04 -10.54
CA ILE A 159 2.50 -2.50 -11.45
C ILE A 159 1.98 -2.61 -12.89
N ASN A 160 2.91 -2.69 -13.83
CA ASN A 160 2.62 -2.78 -15.26
C ASN A 160 3.60 -3.77 -15.92
N GLY A 161 3.32 -5.07 -15.75
CA GLY A 161 4.20 -6.15 -16.17
C GLY A 161 5.61 -6.09 -15.58
N ASP A 162 6.51 -6.89 -16.14
CA ASP A 162 7.88 -7.08 -15.65
C ASP A 162 8.77 -5.85 -15.86
N PHE A 163 8.42 -4.99 -16.82
CA PHE A 163 9.21 -3.83 -17.24
C PHE A 163 8.86 -2.54 -16.48
N GLY A 164 7.90 -2.59 -15.54
CA GLY A 164 7.56 -1.49 -14.64
C GLY A 164 7.18 -0.19 -15.37
N PRO A 165 7.66 0.99 -14.91
CA PRO A 165 7.29 2.28 -15.49
C PRO A 165 7.75 2.51 -16.93
N PHE A 166 8.60 1.62 -17.46
CA PHE A 166 9.12 1.70 -18.82
C PHE A 166 8.58 0.57 -19.72
N GLY A 167 7.55 -0.16 -19.29
CA GLY A 167 7.03 -1.31 -20.05
C GLY A 167 6.41 -1.02 -21.42
N GLN A 168 6.31 0.24 -21.82
CA GLN A 168 5.94 0.67 -23.17
C GLN A 168 7.12 1.32 -23.92
N GLY A 169 8.35 1.14 -23.41
CA GLY A 169 9.56 1.81 -23.88
C GLY A 169 9.86 3.10 -23.10
N PHE A 170 10.98 3.73 -23.46
CA PHE A 170 11.35 5.04 -22.93
C PHE A 170 10.57 6.15 -23.64
N ARG A 171 9.74 6.90 -22.90
CA ARG A 171 9.30 8.21 -23.37
C ARG A 171 10.33 9.28 -23.07
N THR A 172 10.52 10.22 -23.98
CA THR A 172 11.39 11.39 -23.74
C THR A 172 10.76 12.31 -22.71
N LEU A 173 11.37 12.44 -21.53
CA LEU A 173 10.86 13.35 -20.50
C LEU A 173 11.27 14.78 -20.79
N LYS A 174 10.40 15.72 -20.39
CA LYS A 174 10.65 17.17 -20.46
C LYS A 174 10.09 17.87 -19.22
N PRO A 175 10.53 19.11 -18.91
CA PRO A 175 9.99 19.87 -17.79
C PRO A 175 8.46 20.00 -17.88
N GLY A 176 7.80 19.81 -16.74
CA GLY A 176 6.34 19.75 -16.61
C GLY A 176 5.74 18.35 -16.66
N ASP A 177 6.48 17.36 -17.16
CA ASP A 177 6.03 15.96 -17.15
C ASP A 177 5.87 15.43 -15.73
N ARG A 178 4.94 14.49 -15.57
CA ARG A 178 4.64 13.83 -14.29
C ARG A 178 4.49 12.33 -14.48
N GLY A 179 4.77 11.55 -13.45
CA GLY A 179 4.50 10.11 -13.48
C GLY A 179 5.56 9.27 -12.78
N ALA A 180 5.36 7.95 -12.87
CA ALA A 180 6.22 6.97 -12.21
C ALA A 180 7.63 6.89 -12.82
N ASP A 181 7.78 7.16 -14.11
CA ASP A 181 9.07 7.26 -14.80
C ASP A 181 9.85 8.52 -14.38
N VAL A 182 9.18 9.66 -14.24
CA VAL A 182 9.76 10.87 -13.64
C VAL A 182 10.24 10.59 -12.23
N LEU A 183 9.40 9.93 -11.41
CA LEU A 183 9.78 9.51 -10.06
C LEU A 183 11.00 8.57 -10.06
N GLU A 184 11.09 7.65 -11.01
CA GLU A 184 12.24 6.74 -11.12
C GLU A 184 13.53 7.50 -11.46
N VAL A 185 13.47 8.48 -12.36
CA VAL A 185 14.61 9.37 -12.63
C VAL A 185 14.99 10.16 -11.37
N GLN A 186 14.02 10.75 -10.65
CA GLN A 186 14.29 11.47 -9.40
C GLN A 186 15.01 10.55 -8.38
N LYS A 187 14.57 9.30 -8.23
CA LYS A 187 15.24 8.30 -7.38
C LYS A 187 16.66 8.03 -7.84
N ARG A 188 16.92 7.91 -9.14
CA ARG A 188 18.28 7.70 -9.67
C ARG A 188 19.18 8.89 -9.43
N LEU A 189 18.73 10.10 -9.78
CA LEU A 189 19.48 11.33 -9.50
C LEU A 189 19.76 11.49 -8.01
N SER A 190 18.81 11.12 -7.14
CA SER A 190 18.99 11.18 -5.69
C SER A 190 20.03 10.17 -5.20
N ARG A 191 19.98 8.91 -5.66
CA ARG A 191 21.00 7.89 -5.36
C ARG A 191 22.39 8.27 -5.83
N LEU A 192 22.49 9.02 -6.93
CA LEU A 192 23.74 9.54 -7.48
C LEU A 192 24.22 10.82 -6.77
N GLY A 193 23.45 11.36 -5.83
CA GLY A 193 23.80 12.55 -5.05
C GLY A 193 23.47 13.89 -5.71
N PHE A 194 22.74 13.90 -6.83
CA PHE A 194 22.38 15.12 -7.56
C PHE A 194 21.00 15.69 -7.18
N TYR A 195 20.14 14.90 -6.54
CA TYR A 195 18.77 15.31 -6.21
C TYR A 195 18.43 15.12 -4.73
N THR A 196 18.22 16.24 -4.04
CA THR A 196 17.93 16.29 -2.59
C THR A 196 16.52 16.78 -2.28
N SER A 197 15.75 17.17 -3.30
CA SER A 197 14.37 17.65 -3.16
C SER A 197 13.37 16.48 -3.04
N SER A 198 12.07 16.81 -2.94
CA SER A 198 10.98 15.85 -2.84
C SER A 198 10.93 14.87 -4.02
N LEU A 199 10.80 13.57 -3.73
CA LEU A 199 10.49 12.53 -4.71
C LEU A 199 9.00 12.54 -5.04
N ASP A 200 8.57 13.61 -5.71
CA ASP A 200 7.16 13.92 -5.97
C ASP A 200 6.67 13.45 -7.33
N GLY A 201 7.54 12.87 -8.17
CA GLY A 201 7.19 12.42 -9.52
C GLY A 201 6.86 13.55 -10.49
N ILE A 202 7.29 14.79 -10.21
CA ILE A 202 7.10 15.97 -11.06
C ILE A 202 8.44 16.47 -11.59
N TYR A 203 8.53 16.63 -12.91
CA TYR A 203 9.70 17.22 -13.55
C TYR A 203 9.65 18.74 -13.42
N GLY A 204 9.97 19.25 -12.23
CA GLY A 204 10.12 20.67 -11.93
C GLY A 204 11.55 21.19 -12.08
N GLU A 205 11.74 22.48 -11.75
CA GLU A 205 13.04 23.16 -11.91
C GLU A 205 14.16 22.52 -11.07
N GLY A 206 13.86 22.06 -9.86
CA GLY A 206 14.85 21.37 -9.02
C GLY A 206 15.37 20.07 -9.64
N MET A 207 14.49 19.31 -10.32
CA MET A 207 14.89 18.10 -11.04
C MET A 207 15.68 18.45 -12.31
N LYS A 208 15.30 19.53 -13.00
CA LYS A 208 16.05 20.04 -14.16
C LYS A 208 17.47 20.43 -13.79
N GLN A 209 17.64 21.15 -12.68
CA GLN A 209 18.96 21.52 -12.17
C GLN A 209 19.78 20.28 -11.83
N ALA A 210 19.19 19.31 -11.12
CA ALA A 210 19.85 18.04 -10.81
C ALA A 210 20.29 17.26 -12.05
N LEU A 211 19.46 17.23 -13.10
CA LEU A 211 19.83 16.65 -14.39
C LEU A 211 21.04 17.38 -15.00
N ILE A 212 20.99 18.72 -15.05
CA ILE A 212 22.08 19.53 -15.61
C ILE A 212 23.39 19.27 -14.87
N ASP A 213 23.36 19.19 -13.55
CA ASP A 213 24.56 18.95 -12.73
C ASP A 213 25.09 17.52 -12.92
N PHE A 214 24.21 16.54 -13.05
CA PHE A 214 24.58 15.18 -13.45
C PHE A 214 25.26 15.16 -14.82
N LEU A 215 24.68 15.80 -15.85
CA LEU A 215 25.25 15.83 -17.20
C LEU A 215 26.62 16.52 -17.23
N LYS A 216 26.77 17.64 -16.51
CA LYS A 216 28.08 18.32 -16.33
C LYS A 216 29.12 17.39 -15.72
N SER A 217 28.77 16.66 -14.66
CA SER A 217 29.70 15.75 -13.97
C SER A 217 30.21 14.62 -14.87
N ARG A 218 29.46 14.29 -15.93
CA ARG A 218 29.79 13.24 -16.91
C ARG A 218 30.38 13.79 -18.22
N ASN A 219 30.60 15.10 -18.33
CA ASN A 219 31.01 15.76 -19.57
C ASN A 219 30.05 15.49 -20.76
N ILE A 220 28.75 15.36 -20.47
CA ILE A 220 27.71 15.14 -21.48
C ILE A 220 27.12 16.50 -21.89
N PRO A 221 26.80 16.73 -23.18
CA PRO A 221 26.11 17.95 -23.60
C PRO A 221 24.84 18.22 -22.78
N LEU A 222 24.69 19.47 -22.34
CA LEU A 222 23.56 19.86 -21.50
C LEU A 222 22.25 19.69 -22.26
N ALA A 223 21.28 19.10 -21.58
CA ALA A 223 19.93 18.93 -22.07
C ALA A 223 18.95 19.11 -20.91
N ASP A 224 17.74 19.59 -21.23
CA ASP A 224 16.60 19.65 -20.32
C ASP A 224 15.57 18.55 -20.60
N LYS A 225 15.81 17.75 -21.65
CA LYS A 225 15.03 16.55 -21.98
C LYS A 225 15.84 15.31 -21.64
N ILE A 226 15.14 14.25 -21.25
CA ILE A 226 15.72 12.95 -20.93
C ILE A 226 15.29 11.99 -22.04
N ASP A 227 16.19 11.74 -22.98
CA ASP A 227 16.04 10.73 -24.02
C ASP A 227 16.59 9.37 -23.55
N GLU A 228 16.44 8.34 -24.38
CA GLU A 228 16.94 6.99 -24.11
C GLU A 228 18.43 6.97 -23.73
N ARG A 229 19.25 7.81 -24.37
CA ARG A 229 20.67 7.91 -24.06
C ARG A 229 20.88 8.36 -22.61
N ILE A 230 20.18 9.40 -22.17
CA ILE A 230 20.29 9.89 -20.78
C ILE A 230 19.72 8.88 -19.78
N TYR A 231 18.65 8.14 -20.11
CA TYR A 231 18.17 7.04 -19.26
C TYR A 231 19.28 6.01 -19.01
N ARG A 232 20.00 5.60 -20.06
CA ARG A 232 21.11 4.65 -19.96
C ARG A 232 22.25 5.20 -19.09
N GLU A 233 22.59 6.47 -19.22
CA GLU A 233 23.58 7.16 -18.37
C GLU A 233 23.17 7.20 -16.89
N LEU A 234 21.86 7.28 -16.61
CA LEU A 234 21.29 7.19 -15.26
C LEU A 234 21.23 5.74 -14.73
N GLY A 235 21.69 4.76 -15.50
CA GLY A 235 21.61 3.33 -15.17
C GLY A 235 20.18 2.80 -15.18
N ILE A 236 19.29 3.43 -15.96
CA ILE A 236 17.94 2.97 -16.22
C ILE A 236 17.98 2.25 -17.57
N ILE A 237 17.89 0.93 -17.52
CA ILE A 237 17.94 0.06 -18.70
C ILE A 237 16.67 -0.80 -18.74
N LEU A 238 16.14 -0.97 -19.94
CA LEU A 238 15.16 -2.02 -20.22
C LEU A 238 15.93 -3.32 -20.40
N MET A 239 15.46 -4.41 -19.78
CA MET A 239 15.99 -5.73 -20.09
C MET A 239 15.39 -6.17 -21.42
N ASP A 240 16.25 -6.60 -22.34
CA ASP A 240 15.88 -7.19 -23.62
C ASP A 240 15.39 -8.64 -23.45
#